data_AF-A0A4R7VD13-F1
#
_entry.id   AF-A0A4R7VD13-F1
#
_cell.length_a   1.000
_cell.length_b   1.000
_cell.length_c   1.000
_cell.angle_alpha   90.00
_cell.angle_beta   90.00
_cell.angle_gamma   90.00
#
_symmetry.space_group_name_H-M   'P 1'
#
loop_
_entity.id
_entity.type
_entity.pdbx_description
1 polymer ?
#
loop_
_entity_poly.entity_id
_entity_poly.type
_entity_poly.pdbx_seq_one_letter_code
_entity_poly.pdbx_strand_id
1 'polypeptide(L)'
;MEDFIATMPKCEMHLHIEGTLEPELRRLLDEGVRVTVNSDDPAYFTAYVLENLVTVQQELGLTREEMITLQRNAIEASWAPPAVRQEVLDRLAAL
;
A
#
# COMPACT_ATOMS: atom_id res chain seq x y z
N MET A 1 7.47 -12.77 5.13
CA MET A 1 7.02 -11.63 4.31
C MET A 1 6.42 -10.54 5.18
N GLU A 2 5.56 -10.90 6.13
CA GLU A 2 5.01 -9.97 7.13
C GLU A 2 6.05 -9.09 7.82
N ASP A 3 7.18 -9.65 8.31
CA ASP A 3 8.26 -8.84 8.89
C ASP A 3 8.78 -7.75 7.94
N PHE A 4 8.96 -8.09 6.66
CA PHE A 4 9.36 -7.13 5.64
C PHE A 4 8.28 -6.05 5.44
N ILE A 5 7.01 -6.46 5.33
CA ILE A 5 5.90 -5.53 5.20
C ILE A 5 5.91 -4.58 6.40
N ALA A 6 6.10 -5.06 7.63
CA ALA A 6 6.17 -4.24 8.83
C ALA A 6 7.27 -3.17 8.78
N THR A 7 8.42 -3.45 8.14
CA THR A 7 9.51 -2.46 7.98
C THR A 7 9.22 -1.33 6.98
N MET A 8 8.30 -1.53 6.03
CA MET A 8 7.99 -0.50 5.04
C MET A 8 7.33 0.72 5.70
N PRO A 9 7.64 1.96 5.27
CA PRO A 9 6.82 3.11 5.66
C PRO A 9 5.37 2.89 5.22
N LYS A 10 4.42 3.11 6.14
CA LYS A 10 2.98 3.05 5.86
C LYS A 10 2.50 4.43 5.46
N CYS A 11 1.87 4.51 4.30
CA CYS A 11 1.21 5.71 3.82
C CYS A 11 -0.18 5.31 3.38
N GLU A 12 -1.19 5.94 3.97
CA GLU A 12 -2.57 5.79 3.55
C GLU A 12 -3.20 7.20 3.49
N MET A 13 -4.06 7.40 2.51
CA MET A 13 -4.94 8.56 2.44
C MET A 13 -6.36 8.08 2.79
N HIS A 14 -7.08 8.79 3.63
CA HIS A 14 -8.47 8.45 3.93
C HIS A 14 -9.34 8.86 2.73
N LEU A 15 -9.53 7.94 1.78
CA LEU A 15 -10.33 8.13 0.57
C LEU A 15 -11.10 6.83 0.28
N HIS A 16 -12.43 6.90 0.27
CA HIS A 16 -13.29 5.75 -0.04
C HIS A 16 -13.29 5.47 -1.55
N ILE A 17 -12.70 4.35 -1.96
CA ILE A 17 -13.04 3.65 -3.19
C ILE A 17 -13.34 2.20 -2.77
N GLU A 18 -14.62 1.89 -2.56
CA GLU A 18 -15.11 0.53 -2.32
C GLU A 18 -15.17 -0.25 -3.64
N GLY A 19 -14.63 -1.48 -3.64
CA GLY A 19 -14.77 -2.40 -4.77
C GLY A 19 -13.70 -3.49 -4.83
N THR A 20 -13.94 -4.57 -4.08
CA THR A 20 -13.42 -5.94 -4.23
C THR A 20 -11.91 -6.17 -4.35
N LEU A 21 -11.36 -6.78 -3.30
CA LEU A 21 -10.19 -7.63 -3.41
C LEU A 21 -10.54 -8.80 -4.37
N GLU A 22 -9.79 -8.85 -5.49
CA GLU A 22 -9.67 -9.91 -6.54
C GLU A 22 -10.73 -9.96 -7.66
N PRO A 23 -10.37 -10.27 -8.94
CA PRO A 23 -9.10 -10.22 -9.69
C PRO A 23 -8.65 -8.81 -10.12
N GLU A 24 -9.48 -7.80 -9.89
CA GLU A 24 -9.31 -6.46 -10.45
C GLU A 24 -8.08 -5.75 -9.89
N LEU A 25 -7.76 -5.90 -8.58
CA LEU A 25 -6.59 -5.26 -7.99
C LEU A 25 -5.27 -5.71 -8.65
N ARG A 26 -5.11 -7.02 -8.81
CA ARG A 26 -3.95 -7.61 -9.47
C ARG A 26 -3.83 -7.11 -10.90
N ARG A 27 -4.94 -7.15 -11.64
CA ARG A 27 -5.01 -6.65 -13.03
C ARG A 27 -4.64 -5.17 -13.13
N LEU A 28 -5.17 -4.34 -12.23
CA LEU A 28 -4.86 -2.91 -12.19
C LEU A 28 -3.38 -2.67 -11.93
N LEU A 29 -2.77 -3.41 -11.00
CA LEU A 29 -1.33 -3.32 -10.73
C LEU A 29 -0.51 -3.76 -11.95
N ASP A 30 -0.89 -4.88 -12.59
CA ASP A 30 -0.23 -5.39 -13.81
C ASP A 30 -0.37 -4.41 -15.00
N GLU A 31 -1.49 -3.68 -15.08
CA GLU A 31 -1.74 -2.63 -16.08
C GLU A 31 -1.04 -1.29 -15.73
N GLY A 32 -0.29 -1.23 -14.62
CA GLY A 32 0.46 -0.05 -14.20
C GLY A 32 -0.39 1.04 -13.55
N VAL A 33 -1.62 0.72 -13.14
CA VAL A 33 -2.48 1.65 -12.39
C VAL A 33 -1.90 1.86 -10.99
N ARG A 34 -1.91 3.10 -10.53
CA ARG A 34 -1.44 3.48 -9.20
C ARG A 34 -2.45 3.09 -8.12
N VAL A 35 -2.36 1.84 -7.70
CA VAL A 35 -3.15 1.27 -6.61
C VAL A 35 -2.57 1.65 -5.25
N THR A 36 -3.44 1.97 -4.28
CA THR A 36 -3.11 2.15 -2.86
C THR A 36 -3.96 1.22 -2.00
N VAL A 37 -3.45 0.83 -0.83
CA VAL A 37 -4.18 0.02 0.16
C VAL A 37 -4.29 0.81 1.46
N ASN A 38 -5.49 0.85 2.03
CA ASN A 38 -5.85 1.73 3.13
C ASN A 38 -6.68 0.93 4.16
N SER A 39 -6.71 1.38 5.41
CA SER A 39 -7.52 0.77 6.48
C SER A 39 -8.96 1.27 6.52
N ASP A 40 -9.21 2.44 5.94
CA ASP A 40 -10.46 3.19 6.02
C ASP A 40 -10.80 3.55 7.47
N ASP A 41 -11.62 2.74 8.13
CA ASP A 41 -12.01 2.86 9.53
C ASP A 41 -11.66 1.60 10.33
N PRO A 42 -10.41 1.43 10.80
CA PRO A 42 -9.95 0.21 11.47
C PRO A 42 -10.66 -0.08 12.81
N ALA A 43 -11.39 0.89 13.37
CA ALA A 43 -12.25 0.66 14.53
C ALA A 43 -13.54 -0.10 14.17
N TYR A 44 -14.00 0.01 12.91
CA TYR A 44 -15.18 -0.65 12.37
C TYR A 44 -14.83 -1.90 11.56
N PHE A 45 -13.71 -1.87 10.82
CA PHE A 45 -13.16 -2.99 10.07
C PHE A 45 -11.96 -3.53 10.84
N THR A 46 -11.96 -4.81 11.22
CA THR A 46 -11.08 -5.40 12.25
C THR A 46 -9.58 -5.50 11.88
N ALA A 47 -9.07 -4.65 11.00
CA ALA A 47 -7.71 -4.68 10.46
C ALA A 47 -7.18 -3.25 10.26
N TYR A 48 -5.95 -2.98 10.71
CA TYR A 48 -5.23 -1.77 10.34
C TYR A 48 -4.50 -1.98 9.01
N VAL A 49 -3.84 -0.93 8.53
CA VAL A 49 -3.17 -0.94 7.21
C VAL A 49 -2.09 -2.02 7.10
N LEU A 50 -1.46 -2.42 8.22
CA LEU A 50 -0.47 -3.50 8.20
C LEU A 50 -1.13 -4.83 7.85
N GLU A 51 -2.20 -5.19 8.55
CA GLU A 51 -2.95 -6.42 8.33
C GLU A 51 -3.51 -6.46 6.90
N ASN A 52 -4.07 -5.34 6.41
CA ASN A 52 -4.58 -5.25 5.04
C ASN A 52 -3.48 -5.50 4.00
N LEU A 53 -2.29 -4.93 4.19
CA LEU A 53 -1.16 -5.16 3.29
C LEU A 53 -0.66 -6.60 3.32
N VAL A 54 -0.67 -7.24 4.49
CA VAL A 54 -0.31 -8.67 4.65
C VAL A 54 -1.31 -9.55 3.92
N THR A 55 -2.61 -9.30 4.11
CA THR A 55 -3.68 -10.04 3.41
C THR A 55 -3.57 -9.86 1.90
N VAL A 56 -3.43 -8.62 1.40
CA VAL A 56 -3.24 -8.35 -0.03
C VAL A 56 -2.04 -9.10 -0.61
N GLN A 57 -0.92 -9.12 0.12
CA GLN A 57 0.27 -9.84 -0.32
C GLN A 57 0.01 -11.36 -0.41
N GLN A 58 -0.66 -11.93 0.59
CA GLN A 58 -0.93 -13.36 0.68
C GLN A 58 -1.92 -13.83 -0.39
N GLU A 59 -3.05 -13.13 -0.56
CA GLU A 59 -4.10 -13.51 -1.49
C GLU A 59 -3.69 -13.31 -2.97
N LEU A 60 -2.94 -12.24 -3.27
CA LEU A 60 -2.54 -11.92 -4.65
C LEU A 60 -1.14 -12.43 -5.02
N GLY A 61 -0.42 -13.03 -4.07
CA GLY A 61 0.94 -13.55 -4.28
C GLY A 61 1.94 -12.47 -4.70
N LEU A 62 1.79 -11.24 -4.19
CA LEU A 62 2.65 -10.12 -4.59
C LEU A 62 4.10 -10.34 -4.15
N THR A 63 5.01 -10.02 -5.05
CA THR A 63 6.46 -9.99 -4.84
C THR A 63 6.87 -8.83 -3.93
N ARG A 64 8.12 -8.85 -3.46
CA ARG A 64 8.68 -7.76 -2.67
C ARG A 64 8.65 -6.43 -3.44
N GLU A 65 8.99 -6.48 -4.71
CA GLU A 65 9.05 -5.34 -5.62
C GLU A 65 7.66 -4.75 -5.88
N GLU A 66 6.64 -5.59 -6.03
CA GLU A 66 5.24 -5.17 -6.15
C GLU A 66 4.73 -4.54 -4.84
N MET A 67 5.10 -5.07 -3.68
CA MET A 67 4.79 -4.46 -2.38
C MET A 67 5.46 -3.09 -2.20
N ILE A 68 6.71 -2.93 -2.62
CA ILE A 68 7.40 -1.63 -2.67
C ILE A 68 6.65 -0.68 -3.61
N THR A 69 6.18 -1.17 -4.75
CA THR A 69 5.43 -0.37 -5.73
C THR A 69 4.11 0.13 -5.15
N LEU A 70 3.36 -0.72 -4.44
CA LEU A 70 2.13 -0.31 -3.74
C LEU A 70 2.40 0.82 -2.73
N GLN A 71 3.44 0.68 -1.90
CA GLN A 71 3.78 1.73 -0.93
C GLN A 71 4.28 3.01 -1.61
N ARG A 72 5.07 2.89 -2.68
CA ARG A 72 5.50 4.03 -3.50
C ARG A 72 4.30 4.78 -4.06
N ASN A 73 3.33 4.09 -4.63
CA ASN A 73 2.11 4.69 -5.17
C ASN A 73 1.36 5.49 -4.09
N ALA A 74 1.22 4.94 -2.89
CA ALA A 74 0.56 5.63 -1.79
C ALA A 74 1.31 6.91 -1.37
N ILE A 75 2.63 6.84 -1.26
CA ILE A 75 3.48 8.00 -0.93
C ILE A 75 3.38 9.07 -2.03
N GLU A 76 3.43 8.68 -3.30
CA GLU A 76 3.32 9.58 -4.45
C GLU A 76 1.94 10.26 -4.56
N ALA A 77 0.87 9.51 -4.26
CA ALA A 77 -0.49 10.02 -4.25
C ALA A 77 -0.79 10.94 -3.06
N SER A 78 0.04 10.90 -2.01
CA SER A 78 -0.19 11.69 -0.79
C SER A 78 -0.16 13.21 -1.04
N TRP A 79 -0.93 13.94 -0.24
CA TRP A 79 -0.89 15.41 -0.18
C TRP A 79 0.20 15.96 0.74
N ALA A 80 1.18 15.12 1.12
CA ALA A 80 2.30 15.55 1.93
C ALA A 80 3.15 16.60 1.18
N PRO A 81 3.81 17.53 1.89
CA PRO A 81 4.76 18.44 1.27
C PRO A 81 5.85 17.67 0.50
N PRO A 82 6.36 18.20 -0.64
CA PRO A 82 7.34 17.48 -1.47
C PRO A 82 8.57 16.99 -0.71
N ALA A 83 9.06 17.75 0.26
CA ALA A 83 10.19 17.35 1.10
C ALA A 83 9.89 16.12 1.95
N VAL A 84 8.71 16.06 2.58
CA VAL A 84 8.27 14.90 3.38
C VAL A 84 8.09 13.69 2.48
N ARG A 85 7.45 13.86 1.32
CA ARG A 85 7.30 12.78 0.34
C ARG A 85 8.66 12.21 -0.07
N GLN A 86 9.63 13.07 -0.37
CA GLN A 86 10.98 12.64 -0.77
C GLN A 86 11.69 11.88 0.35
N GLU A 87 11.65 12.39 1.59
CA GLU A 87 12.24 11.73 2.75
C GLU A 87 11.69 10.29 2.93
N VAL A 88 10.38 10.12 2.80
CA VAL A 88 9.73 8.81 2.96
C VAL A 88 10.04 7.89 1.78
N LEU A 89 10.13 8.42 0.54
CA LEU A 89 10.57 7.65 -0.63
C LEU A 89 12.02 7.15 -0.48
N ASP A 90 12.91 7.98 0.07
CA ASP A 90 14.31 7.61 0.29
C ASP A 90 14.43 6.48 1.33
N ARG A 91 13.61 6.54 2.40
CA ARG A 91 13.51 5.46 3.39
C ARG A 91 12.98 4.16 2.78
N LEU A 92 11.98 4.24 1.91
CA LEU A 92 11.45 3.07 1.21
C LEU A 92 12.49 2.45 0.27
N ALA A 93 13.30 3.27 -0.40
CA ALA A 93 14.33 2.82 -1.34
C ALA A 93 15.55 2.15 -0.65
N ALA A 94 15.68 2.28 0.67
CA ALA A 94 16.77 1.69 1.44
C ALA A 94 16.47 0.26 1.96
N LEU A 95 15.31 -0.31 1.62
CA LEU A 95 14.85 -1.66 2.02
C LEU A 95 15.22 -2.73 0.98
#